data_AF-A0A0M2DSX1-F1
#
_entry.id   AF-A0A0M2DSX1-F1
#
_cell.length_a   1.000
_cell.length_b   1.000
_cell.length_c   1.000
_cell.angle_alpha   90.00
_cell.angle_beta   90.00
_cell.angle_gamma   90.00
#
_symmetry.space_group_name_H-M   'P 1'
#
loop_
_entity.id
_entity.type
_entity.pdbx_description
1 polymer ?
#
loop_
_entity_poly.entity_id
_entity_poly.type
_entity_poly.pdbx_seq_one_letter_code
_entity_poly.pdbx_strand_id
1 'polypeptide(L)'
;MERFGVLTIVWVLIGYFSLFDFGLGRALTQRISSALARDERQEIPDIAFNGIVFTLLTGLVGGLVLAVLAYPLAYHWLNISASLQADACNSFLWATFGILLTTVSNGFRGVLEAYEDFRNTNILKIALGIANFVTPALSVILFGNDVGTMVIILVLFRLLVTFFYYLQVEKNVRVGWRQRKFSIHTIKDMLSFGAWMTVSNVISPIMVNFDRFFISNILGGAMVAFYTVPFEIIVRILILPMALTTTLFPRFAATLENDRPSARKIYVSSFKLTAAVLGAVCLAGIFLAKIGLIIWVGNEFSEKSTLVCWILLVGVFFNGTALVPYSLIQASGNAKITAKLHITELILYLPLLIWMIHEFSINGAAIAWCLRVFLDFCLLNYFTLKIFRKEKGQL
;
A
#
# COMPACT_ATOMS: atom_id res chain seq x y z
N MET A 1 20.57 16.63 13.03
CA MET A 1 19.43 16.88 12.11
C MET A 1 19.70 16.35 10.72
N GLU A 2 20.76 16.77 10.03
CA GLU A 2 21.05 16.33 8.64
C GLU A 2 21.20 14.80 8.49
N ARG A 3 21.93 14.14 9.40
CA ARG A 3 22.06 12.65 9.45
C ARG A 3 20.72 11.92 9.55
N PHE A 4 19.79 12.45 10.34
CA PHE A 4 18.44 11.92 10.43
C PHE A 4 17.67 12.16 9.12
N GLY A 5 17.90 13.29 8.44
CA GLY A 5 17.39 13.55 7.08
C GLY A 5 17.88 12.52 6.05
N VAL A 6 19.16 12.11 6.11
CA VAL A 6 19.66 11.02 5.25
C VAL A 6 18.96 9.70 5.57
N LEU A 7 18.77 9.38 6.86
CA LEU A 7 18.05 8.18 7.28
C LEU A 7 16.58 8.16 6.82
N THR A 8 15.87 9.30 6.87
CA THR A 8 14.49 9.38 6.38
C THR A 8 14.44 9.19 4.85
N ILE A 9 15.41 9.71 4.10
CA ILE A 9 15.54 9.46 2.66
C ILE A 9 15.76 7.96 2.41
N VAL A 10 16.59 7.29 3.20
CA VAL A 10 16.78 5.83 3.10
C VAL A 10 15.45 5.09 3.31
N TRP A 11 14.64 5.46 4.29
CA TRP A 11 13.31 4.85 4.49
C TRP A 11 12.40 5.08 3.29
N VAL A 12 12.40 6.30 2.75
CA VAL A 12 11.61 6.67 1.57
C VAL A 12 12.05 5.85 0.34
N LEU A 13 13.36 5.71 0.11
CA LEU A 13 13.90 4.91 -0.98
C LEU A 13 13.50 3.43 -0.82
N ILE A 14 13.70 2.82 0.35
CA ILE A 14 13.29 1.43 0.58
C ILE A 14 11.78 1.26 0.35
N GLY A 15 10.97 2.22 0.82
CA GLY A 15 9.52 2.23 0.64
C GLY A 15 9.09 2.33 -0.83
N TYR A 16 9.55 3.35 -1.55
CA TYR A 16 9.16 3.55 -2.96
C TYR A 16 9.71 2.46 -3.88
N PHE A 17 10.94 2.01 -3.67
CA PHE A 17 11.48 0.92 -4.48
C PHE A 17 10.79 -0.41 -4.21
N SER A 18 10.22 -0.62 -3.01
CA SER A 18 9.39 -1.80 -2.76
C SER A 18 8.09 -1.82 -3.55
N LEU A 19 7.64 -0.68 -4.11
CA LEU A 19 6.50 -0.64 -5.06
C LEU A 19 6.84 -1.33 -6.39
N PHE A 20 8.13 -1.51 -6.70
CA PHE A 20 8.59 -2.36 -7.81
C PHE A 20 8.55 -3.86 -7.46
N ASP A 21 7.91 -4.27 -6.36
CA ASP A 21 7.49 -5.65 -6.18
C ASP A 21 6.41 -6.08 -7.18
N PHE A 22 6.02 -5.20 -8.10
CA PHE A 22 5.01 -5.38 -9.14
C PHE A 22 3.70 -5.99 -8.61
N GLY A 23 3.30 -5.69 -7.37
CA GLY A 23 2.10 -6.26 -6.75
C GLY A 23 2.15 -7.78 -6.54
N LEU A 24 3.34 -8.39 -6.58
CA LEU A 24 3.55 -9.84 -6.54
C LEU A 24 3.10 -10.48 -5.23
N GLY A 25 3.21 -9.77 -4.10
CA GLY A 25 2.69 -10.27 -2.83
C GLY A 25 1.20 -10.61 -2.93
N ARG A 26 0.39 -9.69 -3.50
CA ARG A 26 -1.04 -9.94 -3.74
C ARG A 26 -1.29 -10.98 -4.83
N ALA A 27 -0.44 -11.04 -5.85
CA ALA A 27 -0.54 -12.06 -6.89
C ALA A 27 -0.34 -13.47 -6.31
N LEU A 28 0.67 -13.65 -5.45
CA LEU A 28 0.93 -14.89 -4.71
C LEU A 28 -0.24 -15.26 -3.81
N THR A 29 -0.77 -14.29 -3.05
CA THR A 29 -1.96 -14.53 -2.21
C THR A 29 -3.13 -15.03 -3.04
N GLN A 30 -3.45 -14.34 -4.14
CA GLN A 30 -4.58 -14.71 -5.00
C GLN A 30 -4.40 -16.11 -5.60
N ARG A 31 -3.24 -16.39 -6.21
CA ARG A 31 -2.98 -17.66 -6.90
C ARG A 31 -2.99 -18.84 -5.94
N ILE A 32 -2.35 -18.70 -4.78
CA ILE A 32 -2.28 -19.78 -3.79
C ILE A 32 -3.63 -19.98 -3.11
N SER A 33 -4.37 -18.91 -2.78
CA SER A 33 -5.73 -19.05 -2.21
C SER A 33 -6.69 -19.72 -3.19
N SER A 34 -6.59 -19.43 -4.50
CA SER A 34 -7.39 -20.12 -5.52
C SER A 34 -7.00 -21.59 -5.66
N ALA A 35 -5.70 -21.92 -5.71
CA ALA A 35 -5.23 -23.30 -5.77
C ALA A 35 -5.63 -24.13 -4.54
N LEU A 36 -5.53 -23.54 -3.33
CA LEU A 36 -6.00 -24.16 -2.08
C LEU A 36 -7.49 -24.48 -2.12
N ALA A 37 -8.29 -23.59 -2.70
CA ALA A 37 -9.74 -23.78 -2.77
C ALA A 37 -10.15 -24.88 -3.76
N ARG A 38 -9.37 -25.08 -4.83
CA ARG A 38 -9.57 -26.15 -5.82
C ARG A 38 -8.97 -27.50 -5.42
N ASP A 39 -8.36 -27.57 -4.23
CA ASP A 39 -7.58 -28.71 -3.74
C ASP A 39 -6.39 -29.09 -4.64
N GLU A 40 -5.89 -28.13 -5.44
CA GLU A 40 -4.72 -28.25 -6.32
C GLU A 40 -3.40 -28.08 -5.51
N ARG A 41 -3.31 -28.72 -4.34
CA ARG A 41 -2.22 -28.52 -3.38
C ARG A 41 -0.84 -28.86 -3.94
N GLN A 42 -0.80 -29.70 -4.97
CA GLN A 42 0.44 -30.13 -5.62
C GLN A 42 1.12 -28.99 -6.38
N GLU A 43 0.36 -27.98 -6.83
CA GLU A 43 0.89 -26.83 -7.59
C GLU A 43 1.43 -25.71 -6.69
N ILE A 44 0.96 -25.64 -5.44
CA ILE A 44 1.30 -24.55 -4.50
C ILE A 44 2.81 -24.38 -4.29
N PRO A 45 3.61 -25.46 -4.09
CA PRO A 45 5.05 -25.31 -3.97
C PRO A 45 5.70 -24.68 -5.20
N ASP A 46 5.23 -25.00 -6.42
CA ASP A 46 5.76 -24.42 -7.66
C ASP A 46 5.37 -22.94 -7.79
N ILE A 47 4.14 -22.58 -7.42
CA ILE A 47 3.67 -21.18 -7.40
C ILE A 47 4.48 -20.36 -6.38
N ALA A 48 4.66 -20.88 -5.17
CA ALA A 48 5.43 -20.22 -4.12
C ALA A 48 6.90 -20.03 -4.53
N PHE A 49 7.54 -21.09 -5.06
CA PHE A 49 8.92 -21.03 -5.55
C PHE A 49 9.08 -19.98 -6.64
N ASN A 50 8.28 -20.05 -7.71
CA ASN A 50 8.41 -19.13 -8.85
C ASN A 50 8.12 -17.69 -8.46
N GLY A 51 7.12 -17.46 -7.61
CA GLY A 51 6.82 -16.11 -7.11
C GLY A 51 7.92 -15.53 -6.24
N ILE A 52 8.54 -16.33 -5.36
CA ILE A 52 9.62 -15.87 -4.48
C ILE A 52 10.94 -15.67 -5.26
N VAL A 53 11.23 -16.53 -6.24
CA VAL A 53 12.35 -16.28 -7.16
C VAL A 53 12.11 -15.00 -7.96
N PHE A 54 10.88 -14.75 -8.38
CA PHE A 54 10.56 -13.54 -9.12
C PHE A 54 10.66 -12.27 -8.24
N THR A 55 10.22 -12.29 -6.98
CA THR A 55 10.45 -11.17 -6.05
C THR A 55 11.93 -10.96 -5.74
N LEU A 56 12.74 -12.02 -5.72
CA LEU A 56 14.20 -11.91 -5.62
C LEU A 56 14.77 -11.19 -6.84
N LEU A 57 14.37 -11.58 -8.06
CA LEU A 57 14.83 -10.95 -9.31
C LEU A 57 14.44 -9.46 -9.37
N THR A 58 13.20 -9.12 -9.05
CA THR A 58 12.75 -7.71 -9.06
C THR A 58 13.40 -6.89 -7.94
N GLY A 59 13.62 -7.50 -6.77
CA GLY A 59 14.39 -6.90 -5.68
C GLY A 59 15.84 -6.63 -6.07
N LEU A 60 16.49 -7.54 -6.80
CA LEU A 60 17.85 -7.34 -7.33
C LEU A 60 17.88 -6.20 -8.33
N VAL A 61 16.92 -6.12 -9.25
CA VAL A 61 16.80 -5.00 -10.21
C VAL A 61 16.63 -3.68 -9.46
N GLY A 62 15.71 -3.60 -8.49
CA GLY A 62 15.50 -2.39 -7.68
C GLY A 62 16.75 -1.98 -6.89
N GLY A 63 17.46 -2.96 -6.30
CA GLY A 63 18.73 -2.74 -5.62
C GLY A 63 19.83 -2.23 -6.55
N LEU A 64 19.96 -2.81 -7.76
CA LEU A 64 20.92 -2.37 -8.78
C LEU A 64 20.64 -0.94 -9.25
N VAL A 65 19.37 -0.60 -9.48
CA VAL A 65 18.99 0.77 -9.84
C VAL A 65 19.39 1.75 -8.75
N LEU A 66 19.11 1.44 -7.47
CA LEU A 66 19.56 2.31 -6.37
C LEU A 66 21.10 2.36 -6.27
N ALA A 67 21.80 1.26 -6.50
CA ALA A 67 23.27 1.23 -6.47
C ALA A 67 23.87 2.20 -7.50
N VAL A 68 23.33 2.22 -8.73
CA VAL A 68 23.73 3.16 -9.79
C VAL A 68 23.38 4.60 -9.42
N LEU A 69 22.23 4.82 -8.78
CA LEU A 69 21.77 6.16 -8.37
C LEU A 69 22.40 6.66 -7.07
N ALA A 70 23.07 5.81 -6.28
CA ALA A 70 23.57 6.18 -4.95
C ALA A 70 24.54 7.39 -5.00
N TYR A 71 25.48 7.39 -5.95
CA TYR A 71 26.42 8.48 -6.13
C TYR A 71 25.74 9.79 -6.56
N PRO A 72 24.96 9.86 -7.67
CA PRO A 72 24.30 11.11 -8.05
C PRO A 72 23.30 11.60 -7.00
N LEU A 73 22.63 10.69 -6.27
CA LEU A 73 21.78 11.06 -5.14
C LEU A 73 22.57 11.76 -4.04
N ALA A 74 23.68 11.17 -3.60
CA ALA A 74 24.47 11.71 -2.50
C ALA A 74 25.19 13.01 -2.85
N TYR A 75 25.77 13.11 -4.05
CA TYR A 75 26.68 14.20 -4.41
C TYR A 75 26.03 15.33 -5.22
N HIS A 76 24.89 15.09 -5.89
CA HIS A 76 24.31 16.07 -6.82
C HIS A 76 22.85 16.41 -6.55
N TRP A 77 22.00 15.43 -6.24
CA TRP A 77 20.55 15.65 -6.22
C TRP A 77 20.00 16.05 -4.85
N LEU A 78 20.58 15.57 -3.75
CA LEU A 78 20.00 15.74 -2.40
C LEU A 78 20.61 16.88 -1.59
N ASN A 79 21.53 17.66 -2.17
CA ASN A 79 22.19 18.81 -1.53
C ASN A 79 22.72 18.51 -0.11
N ILE A 80 23.35 17.35 0.05
CA ILE A 80 23.93 16.90 1.32
C ILE A 80 25.27 17.61 1.53
N SER A 81 25.53 18.06 2.76
CA SER A 81 26.78 18.72 3.13
C SER A 81 28.00 17.85 2.79
N ALA A 82 29.06 18.47 2.31
CA ALA A 82 30.24 17.77 1.80
C ALA A 82 30.82 16.74 2.79
N SER A 83 30.75 17.03 4.10
CA SER A 83 31.19 16.13 5.18
C SER A 83 30.37 14.85 5.32
N LEU A 84 29.14 14.82 4.77
CA LEU A 84 28.17 13.71 4.91
C LEU A 84 27.90 12.97 3.61
N GLN A 85 28.40 13.46 2.47
CA GLN A 85 28.13 12.85 1.16
C GLN A 85 28.64 11.41 1.06
N ALA A 86 29.84 11.14 1.59
CA ALA A 86 30.42 9.79 1.60
C ALA A 86 29.58 8.83 2.47
N ASP A 87 29.21 9.26 3.67
CA ASP A 87 28.37 8.49 4.59
C ASP A 87 27.00 8.22 3.96
N ALA A 88 26.38 9.22 3.35
CA ALA A 88 25.10 9.10 2.66
C ALA A 88 25.17 8.14 1.46
N CYS A 89 26.22 8.24 0.64
CA CYS A 89 26.44 7.34 -0.48
C CYS A 89 26.57 5.88 0.02
N ASN A 90 27.35 5.64 1.07
CA ASN A 90 27.48 4.31 1.68
C ASN A 90 26.15 3.82 2.25
N SER A 91 25.38 4.68 2.92
CA SER A 91 24.04 4.37 3.41
C SER A 91 23.09 3.98 2.27
N PHE A 92 23.12 4.67 1.13
CA PHE A 92 22.31 4.31 -0.04
C PHE A 92 22.73 2.97 -0.65
N LEU A 93 24.03 2.67 -0.69
CA LEU A 93 24.53 1.36 -1.11
C LEU A 93 24.06 0.25 -0.17
N TRP A 94 24.08 0.44 1.15
CA TRP A 94 23.52 -0.53 2.09
C TRP A 94 22.01 -0.69 1.95
N ALA A 95 21.29 0.39 1.63
CA ALA A 95 19.85 0.35 1.40
C ALA A 95 19.44 -0.52 0.20
N THR A 96 20.35 -0.82 -0.73
CA THR A 96 20.10 -1.76 -1.84
C THR A 96 19.71 -3.16 -1.35
N PHE A 97 20.37 -3.66 -0.31
CA PHE A 97 20.01 -4.90 0.36
C PHE A 97 18.67 -4.77 1.10
N GLY A 98 18.39 -3.59 1.65
CA GLY A 98 17.10 -3.27 2.26
C GLY A 98 15.93 -3.41 1.27
N ILE A 99 16.10 -2.92 0.03
CA ILE A 99 15.12 -3.09 -1.06
C ILE A 99 14.93 -4.58 -1.37
N LEU A 100 16.02 -5.31 -1.62
CA LEU A 100 15.99 -6.75 -1.93
C LEU A 100 15.20 -7.54 -0.89
N LEU A 101 15.56 -7.37 0.40
CA LEU A 101 14.94 -8.08 1.51
C LEU A 101 13.47 -7.71 1.70
N THR A 102 13.10 -6.45 1.44
CA THR A 102 11.71 -5.99 1.53
C THR A 102 10.86 -6.63 0.44
N THR A 103 11.34 -6.67 -0.79
CA THR A 103 10.63 -7.29 -1.92
C THR A 103 10.45 -8.79 -1.73
N VAL A 104 11.49 -9.49 -1.27
CA VAL A 104 11.42 -10.92 -0.94
C VAL A 104 10.45 -11.18 0.23
N SER A 105 10.50 -10.37 1.29
CA SER A 105 9.59 -10.45 2.42
C SER A 105 8.11 -10.25 2.02
N ASN A 106 7.83 -9.34 1.07
CA ASN A 106 6.49 -9.18 0.53
C ASN A 106 5.99 -10.44 -0.18
N GLY A 107 6.88 -11.15 -0.89
CA GLY A 107 6.57 -12.45 -1.51
C GLY A 107 6.21 -13.52 -0.47
N PHE A 108 7.07 -13.73 0.53
CA PHE A 108 6.78 -14.68 1.61
C PHE A 108 5.49 -14.33 2.35
N ARG A 109 5.29 -13.04 2.65
CA ARG A 109 4.06 -12.57 3.28
C ARG A 109 2.83 -12.92 2.44
N GLY A 110 2.90 -12.73 1.11
CA GLY A 110 1.82 -13.08 0.20
C GLY A 110 1.42 -14.55 0.30
N VAL A 111 2.39 -15.46 0.42
CA VAL A 111 2.17 -16.89 0.64
C VAL A 111 1.48 -17.15 2.00
N LEU A 112 1.99 -16.57 3.07
CA LEU A 112 1.42 -16.75 4.41
C LEU A 112 0.00 -16.18 4.55
N GLU A 113 -0.26 -15.01 3.97
CA GLU A 113 -1.59 -14.41 3.90
C GLU A 113 -2.57 -15.30 3.09
N ALA A 114 -2.07 -16.07 2.10
CA ALA A 114 -2.88 -17.03 1.36
C ALA A 114 -3.37 -18.21 2.23
N TYR A 115 -2.55 -18.61 3.20
CA TYR A 115 -2.84 -19.65 4.20
C TYR A 115 -3.60 -19.11 5.42
N GLU A 116 -4.09 -17.87 5.37
CA GLU A 116 -4.70 -17.16 6.50
C GLU A 116 -3.79 -17.06 7.75
N ASP A 117 -2.46 -17.17 7.60
CA ASP A 117 -1.48 -17.03 8.70
C ASP A 117 -1.19 -15.55 9.02
N PHE A 118 -2.26 -14.82 9.36
CA PHE A 118 -2.21 -13.39 9.69
C PHE A 118 -1.49 -13.13 11.02
N ARG A 119 -1.48 -14.11 11.94
CA ARG A 119 -0.82 -13.97 13.23
C ARG A 119 0.69 -13.83 13.05
N ASN A 120 1.34 -14.77 12.37
CA ASN A 120 2.79 -14.74 12.20
C ASN A 120 3.22 -13.56 11.33
N THR A 121 2.47 -13.26 10.27
CA THR A 121 2.77 -12.10 9.40
C THR A 121 2.68 -10.79 10.16
N ASN A 122 1.68 -10.61 11.05
CA ASN A 122 1.54 -9.40 11.85
C ASN A 122 2.59 -9.27 12.95
N ILE A 123 2.98 -10.37 13.61
CA ILE A 123 4.09 -10.36 14.60
C ILE A 123 5.38 -9.86 13.94
N LEU A 124 5.72 -10.38 12.76
CA LEU A 124 6.92 -9.96 12.02
C LEU A 124 6.83 -8.50 11.54
N LYS A 125 5.64 -8.03 11.14
CA LYS A 125 5.41 -6.61 10.81
C LYS A 125 5.63 -5.70 12.03
N ILE A 126 5.12 -6.07 13.20
CA ILE A 126 5.30 -5.31 14.44
C ILE A 126 6.78 -5.28 14.82
N ALA A 127 7.48 -6.42 14.75
CA ALA A 127 8.91 -6.50 15.01
C ALA A 127 9.71 -5.57 14.08
N LEU A 128 9.42 -5.57 12.78
CA LEU A 128 10.02 -4.63 11.82
C LEU A 128 9.68 -3.18 12.13
N GLY A 129 8.42 -2.89 12.47
CA GLY A 129 7.97 -1.54 12.80
C GLY A 129 8.71 -0.96 14.01
N ILE A 130 8.84 -1.75 15.08
CA ILE A 130 9.62 -1.39 16.27
C ILE A 130 11.09 -1.21 15.88
N ALA A 131 11.68 -2.18 15.20
CA ALA A 131 13.09 -2.12 14.81
C ALA A 131 13.43 -0.93 13.92
N ASN A 132 12.52 -0.50 13.04
CA ASN A 132 12.75 0.63 12.13
C ASN A 132 13.05 1.95 12.88
N PHE A 133 12.58 2.10 14.13
CA PHE A 133 12.85 3.26 14.98
C PHE A 133 13.81 2.96 16.13
N VAL A 134 13.71 1.77 16.74
CA VAL A 134 14.56 1.39 17.86
C VAL A 134 15.99 1.11 17.41
N THR A 135 16.20 0.46 16.25
CA THR A 135 17.55 0.09 15.82
C THR A 135 18.44 1.30 15.46
N PRO A 136 17.96 2.35 14.76
CA PRO A 136 18.78 3.55 14.56
C PRO A 136 19.07 4.29 15.89
N ALA A 137 18.09 4.33 16.81
CA ALA A 137 18.29 4.95 18.12
C ALA A 137 19.35 4.20 18.96
N LEU A 138 19.29 2.87 19.00
CA LEU A 138 20.31 2.05 19.66
C LEU A 138 21.67 2.16 18.97
N SER A 139 21.71 2.25 17.65
CA SER A 139 22.95 2.46 16.90
C SER A 139 23.67 3.73 17.35
N VAL A 140 22.92 4.82 17.56
CA VAL A 140 23.48 6.08 18.05
C VAL A 140 24.11 5.91 19.43
N ILE A 141 23.45 5.19 20.32
CA ILE A 141 23.92 4.99 21.70
C ILE A 141 25.17 4.10 21.73
N LEU A 142 25.23 3.06 20.90
CA LEU A 142 26.28 2.04 20.96
C LEU A 142 27.49 2.32 20.06
N PHE A 143 27.26 2.91 18.89
CA PHE A 143 28.27 3.08 17.84
C PHE A 143 28.46 4.55 17.43
N GLY A 144 27.76 5.47 18.09
CA GLY A 144 27.79 6.89 17.76
C GLY A 144 26.91 7.25 16.56
N ASN A 145 27.02 8.50 16.12
CA ASN A 145 26.05 9.11 15.21
C ASN A 145 26.17 8.66 13.74
N ASP A 146 26.86 7.57 13.40
CA ASP A 146 27.12 7.18 12.00
C ASP A 146 25.86 6.65 11.27
N VAL A 147 25.52 7.26 10.13
CA VAL A 147 24.31 6.89 9.36
C VAL A 147 24.49 5.55 8.64
N GLY A 148 25.72 5.24 8.21
CA GLY A 148 26.04 3.95 7.60
C GLY A 148 25.67 2.80 8.54
N THR A 149 26.14 2.87 9.78
CA THR A 149 25.90 1.88 10.84
C THR A 149 24.41 1.74 11.16
N MET A 150 23.66 2.85 11.23
CA MET A 150 22.20 2.80 11.43
C MET A 150 21.52 1.98 10.33
N VAL A 151 21.89 2.21 9.07
CA VAL A 151 21.31 1.50 7.92
C VAL A 151 21.73 0.04 7.91
N ILE A 152 23.00 -0.28 8.22
CA ILE A 152 23.49 -1.67 8.30
C ILE A 152 22.68 -2.46 9.33
N ILE A 153 22.51 -1.94 10.55
CA ILE A 153 21.76 -2.63 11.61
C ILE A 153 20.30 -2.86 11.18
N LEU A 154 19.69 -1.86 10.54
CA LEU A 154 18.32 -1.97 10.02
C LEU A 154 18.22 -3.05 8.94
N VAL A 155 19.20 -3.14 8.03
CA VAL A 155 19.29 -4.19 7.00
C VAL A 155 19.50 -5.57 7.62
N LEU A 156 20.36 -5.71 8.63
CA LEU A 156 20.59 -6.96 9.34
C LEU A 156 19.32 -7.44 10.05
N PHE A 157 18.58 -6.53 10.69
CA PHE A 157 17.30 -6.87 11.32
C PHE A 157 16.25 -7.29 10.27
N ARG A 158 16.23 -6.63 9.11
CA ARG A 158 15.37 -7.05 7.97
C ARG A 158 15.76 -8.42 7.45
N LEU A 159 17.04 -8.75 7.38
CA LEU A 159 17.52 -10.08 6.98
C LEU A 159 16.99 -11.15 7.95
N LEU A 160 17.10 -10.89 9.25
CA LEU A 160 16.58 -11.76 10.30
C LEU A 160 15.06 -11.99 10.15
N VAL A 161 14.28 -10.93 9.92
CA VAL A 161 12.83 -11.06 9.72
C VAL A 161 12.50 -11.79 8.42
N THR A 162 13.24 -11.54 7.35
CA THR A 162 13.09 -12.27 6.07
C THR A 162 13.35 -13.77 6.27
N PHE A 163 14.35 -14.11 7.10
CA PHE A 163 14.62 -15.50 7.48
C PHE A 163 13.46 -16.13 8.27
N PHE A 164 12.86 -15.41 9.22
CA PHE A 164 11.67 -15.91 9.92
C PHE A 164 10.47 -16.08 8.98
N TYR A 165 10.29 -15.19 8.01
CA TYR A 165 9.29 -15.37 6.95
C TYR A 165 9.52 -16.67 6.15
N TYR A 166 10.77 -16.93 5.76
CA TYR A 166 11.15 -18.17 5.10
C TYR A 166 10.79 -19.41 5.94
N LEU A 167 11.12 -19.42 7.24
CA LEU A 167 10.80 -20.55 8.12
C LEU A 167 9.29 -20.83 8.19
N GLN A 168 8.47 -19.79 8.23
CA GLN A 168 7.00 -19.96 8.28
C GLN A 168 6.43 -20.43 6.93
N VAL A 169 6.99 -19.99 5.82
CA VAL A 169 6.59 -20.48 4.50
C VAL A 169 6.98 -21.96 4.34
N GLU A 170 8.17 -22.35 4.79
CA GLU A 170 8.57 -23.76 4.79
C GLU A 170 7.68 -24.63 5.67
N LYS A 171 7.26 -24.11 6.83
CA LYS A 171 6.32 -24.80 7.72
C LYS A 171 4.96 -25.05 7.06
N ASN A 172 4.42 -24.06 6.35
CA ASN A 172 3.07 -24.11 5.78
C ASN A 172 3.00 -24.80 4.41
N VAL A 173 4.02 -24.65 3.57
CA VAL A 173 4.02 -25.12 2.17
C VAL A 173 4.93 -26.32 1.94
N ARG A 174 6.07 -26.41 2.64
CA ARG A 174 7.18 -27.33 2.32
C ARG A 174 7.59 -27.24 0.84
N VAL A 175 8.14 -26.09 0.44
CA VAL A 175 8.32 -25.74 -0.98
C VAL A 175 9.21 -26.76 -1.72
N GLY A 176 10.19 -27.34 -1.02
CA GLY A 176 11.14 -28.26 -1.63
C GLY A 176 12.09 -27.54 -2.60
N TRP A 177 12.61 -26.38 -2.18
CA TRP A 177 13.41 -25.43 -3.00
C TRP A 177 14.41 -26.05 -3.97
N ARG A 178 15.10 -27.13 -3.58
CA ARG A 178 16.13 -27.78 -4.40
C ARG A 178 15.58 -28.58 -5.58
N GLN A 179 14.33 -29.02 -5.51
CA GLN A 179 13.70 -29.90 -6.51
C GLN A 179 12.92 -29.10 -7.56
N ARG A 180 12.65 -27.81 -7.27
CA ARG A 180 11.80 -26.94 -8.08
C ARG A 180 12.58 -26.33 -9.24
N LYS A 181 11.92 -26.19 -10.39
CA LYS A 181 12.49 -25.57 -11.59
C LYS A 181 11.79 -24.27 -11.88
N PHE A 182 12.57 -23.30 -12.32
CA PHE A 182 12.05 -22.01 -12.78
C PHE A 182 11.16 -22.19 -14.00
N SER A 183 9.94 -21.66 -13.94
CA SER A 183 8.95 -21.71 -15.01
C SER A 183 8.59 -20.30 -15.46
N ILE A 184 9.03 -19.94 -16.67
CA ILE A 184 8.72 -18.63 -17.26
C ILE A 184 7.22 -18.46 -17.54
N HIS A 185 6.50 -19.56 -17.77
CA HIS A 185 5.06 -19.55 -17.99
C HIS A 185 4.32 -19.10 -16.72
N THR A 186 4.65 -19.70 -15.57
CA THR A 186 4.09 -19.34 -14.26
C THR A 186 4.36 -17.87 -13.93
N ILE A 187 5.55 -17.37 -14.26
CA ILE A 187 5.90 -15.96 -14.05
C ILE A 187 5.12 -15.04 -14.97
N LYS A 188 4.95 -15.37 -16.25
CA LYS A 188 4.17 -14.55 -17.19
C LYS A 188 2.73 -14.39 -16.72
N ASP A 189 2.15 -15.45 -16.17
CA ASP A 189 0.80 -15.45 -15.62
C ASP A 189 0.68 -14.61 -14.36
N MET A 190 1.68 -14.64 -13.48
CA MET A 190 1.78 -13.77 -12.30
C MET A 190 2.03 -12.31 -12.68
N LEU A 191 2.89 -12.06 -13.67
CA LEU A 191 3.23 -10.73 -14.18
C LEU A 191 2.01 -10.06 -14.81
N SER A 192 1.17 -10.81 -15.52
CA SER A 192 -0.05 -10.25 -16.13
C SER A 192 -0.97 -9.63 -15.08
N PHE A 193 -1.10 -10.26 -13.91
CA PHE A 193 -1.85 -9.72 -12.77
C PHE A 193 -1.07 -8.62 -12.05
N GLY A 194 0.20 -8.89 -11.73
CA GLY A 194 1.09 -7.99 -11.00
C GLY A 194 1.32 -6.65 -11.71
N ALA A 195 1.49 -6.64 -13.02
CA ALA A 195 1.66 -5.42 -13.81
C ALA A 195 0.46 -4.47 -13.65
N TRP A 196 -0.78 -4.99 -13.71
CA TRP A 196 -1.97 -4.16 -13.45
C TRP A 196 -2.05 -3.70 -11.99
N MET A 197 -1.64 -4.53 -11.04
CA MET A 197 -1.55 -4.13 -9.64
C MET A 197 -0.53 -3.01 -9.43
N THR A 198 0.60 -3.06 -10.15
CA THR A 198 1.65 -2.04 -10.12
C THR A 198 1.12 -0.69 -10.58
N VAL A 199 0.37 -0.68 -11.69
CA VAL A 199 -0.28 0.53 -12.21
C VAL A 199 -1.13 1.18 -11.13
N SER A 200 -1.98 0.41 -10.45
CA SER A 200 -2.76 0.93 -9.31
C SER A 200 -1.86 1.41 -8.16
N ASN A 201 -0.83 0.66 -7.79
CA ASN A 201 0.07 1.00 -6.68
C ASN A 201 0.92 2.26 -6.94
N VAL A 202 1.17 2.61 -8.22
CA VAL A 202 1.87 3.83 -8.61
C VAL A 202 0.90 5.01 -8.72
N ILE A 203 -0.27 4.80 -9.31
CA ILE A 203 -1.26 5.87 -9.52
C ILE A 203 -1.90 6.30 -8.20
N SER A 204 -2.19 5.38 -7.28
CA SER A 204 -2.88 5.71 -6.03
C SER A 204 -2.12 6.72 -5.16
N PRO A 205 -0.81 6.59 -4.88
CA PRO A 205 -0.06 7.60 -4.15
C PRO A 205 -0.02 8.96 -4.87
N ILE A 206 0.02 8.97 -6.21
CA ILE A 206 -0.04 10.20 -7.01
C ILE A 206 -1.38 10.90 -6.76
N MET A 207 -2.49 10.17 -6.89
CA MET A 207 -3.84 10.73 -6.65
C MET A 207 -4.04 11.25 -5.23
N VAL A 208 -3.38 10.65 -4.23
CA VAL A 208 -3.55 11.02 -2.81
C VAL A 208 -2.67 12.19 -2.38
N ASN A 209 -1.55 12.47 -3.06
CA ASN A 209 -0.60 13.51 -2.63
C ASN A 209 -0.53 14.73 -3.55
N PHE A 210 -1.08 14.65 -4.76
CA PHE A 210 -0.94 15.72 -5.76
C PHE A 210 -1.74 16.98 -5.42
N ASP A 211 -2.87 16.83 -4.75
CA ASP A 211 -3.65 17.92 -4.15
C ASP A 211 -2.77 18.92 -3.38
N ARG A 212 -1.83 18.45 -2.57
CA ARG A 212 -0.92 19.30 -1.78
C ARG A 212 -0.02 20.17 -2.65
N PHE A 213 0.47 19.62 -3.75
CA PHE A 213 1.33 20.36 -4.69
C PHE A 213 0.54 21.48 -5.38
N PHE A 214 -0.67 21.19 -5.86
CA PHE A 214 -1.52 22.18 -6.50
C PHE A 214 -2.02 23.25 -5.51
N ILE A 215 -2.42 22.87 -4.30
CA ILE A 215 -2.76 23.83 -3.23
C ILE A 215 -1.56 24.75 -2.95
N SER A 216 -0.36 24.19 -2.77
CA SER A 216 0.85 24.99 -2.50
C SER A 216 1.18 25.95 -3.64
N ASN A 217 1.02 25.51 -4.88
CA ASN A 217 1.36 26.30 -6.05
C ASN A 217 0.33 27.42 -6.31
N ILE A 218 -0.96 27.15 -6.15
CA ILE A 218 -2.06 28.07 -6.48
C ILE A 218 -2.39 29.01 -5.32
N LEU A 219 -2.45 28.48 -4.09
CA LEU A 219 -2.91 29.21 -2.89
C LEU A 219 -1.77 29.56 -1.91
N GLY A 220 -0.56 29.06 -2.15
CA GLY A 220 0.60 29.25 -1.28
C GLY A 220 0.76 28.21 -0.18
N GLY A 221 2.00 28.06 0.31
CA GLY A 221 2.37 26.99 1.27
C GLY A 221 1.62 27.03 2.60
N ALA A 222 1.20 28.20 3.08
CA ALA A 222 0.44 28.31 4.32
C ALA A 222 -0.95 27.64 4.22
N MET A 223 -1.59 27.70 3.05
CA MET A 223 -2.91 27.10 2.82
C MET A 223 -2.87 25.58 2.82
N VAL A 224 -1.71 24.99 2.53
CA VAL A 224 -1.50 23.54 2.59
C VAL A 224 -1.78 23.03 3.99
N ALA A 225 -1.35 23.72 5.05
CA ALA A 225 -1.53 23.26 6.43
C ALA A 225 -3.01 23.12 6.81
N PHE A 226 -3.87 24.06 6.39
CA PHE A 226 -5.32 24.02 6.64
C PHE A 226 -6.02 22.84 5.94
N TYR A 227 -5.41 22.26 4.91
CA TYR A 227 -5.93 21.07 4.23
C TYR A 227 -5.30 19.77 4.76
N THR A 228 -3.97 19.73 4.87
CA THR A 228 -3.24 18.48 5.13
C THR A 228 -3.41 17.97 6.55
N VAL A 229 -3.47 18.87 7.52
CA VAL A 229 -3.62 18.51 8.94
C VAL A 229 -4.95 17.77 9.18
N PRO A 230 -6.12 18.30 8.74
CA PRO A 230 -7.37 17.54 8.73
C PRO A 230 -7.29 16.21 7.98
N PHE A 231 -6.75 16.23 6.77
CA PHE A 231 -6.70 15.06 5.89
C PHE A 231 -5.96 13.90 6.55
N GLU A 232 -4.78 14.15 7.12
CA GLU A 232 -3.94 13.13 7.76
C GLU A 232 -4.59 12.48 8.98
N ILE A 233 -5.47 13.19 9.70
CA ILE A 233 -6.26 12.59 10.79
C ILE A 233 -7.41 11.76 10.23
N ILE A 234 -8.18 12.35 9.31
CA ILE A 234 -9.42 11.75 8.80
C ILE A 234 -9.13 10.48 8.00
N VAL A 235 -8.07 10.48 7.17
CA VAL A 235 -7.70 9.32 6.35
C VAL A 235 -7.29 8.10 7.18
N ARG A 236 -6.86 8.28 8.45
CA ARG A 236 -6.53 7.16 9.36
C ARG A 236 -7.73 6.30 9.71
N ILE A 237 -8.95 6.80 9.57
CA ILE A 237 -10.19 6.01 9.73
C ILE A 237 -10.19 4.80 8.77
N LEU A 238 -9.54 4.92 7.61
CA LEU A 238 -9.42 3.84 6.63
C LEU A 238 -8.65 2.61 7.15
N ILE A 239 -7.97 2.68 8.30
CA ILE A 239 -7.36 1.50 8.91
C ILE A 239 -8.39 0.40 9.21
N LEU A 240 -9.64 0.79 9.53
CA LEU A 240 -10.73 -0.14 9.84
C LEU A 240 -11.10 -1.02 8.62
N PRO A 241 -11.49 -0.45 7.46
CA PRO A 241 -11.77 -1.26 6.28
C PRO A 241 -10.53 -1.94 5.71
N MET A 242 -9.34 -1.32 5.80
CA MET A 242 -8.11 -1.97 5.33
C MET A 242 -7.84 -3.28 6.08
N ALA A 243 -7.96 -3.28 7.41
CA ALA A 243 -7.77 -4.49 8.23
C ALA A 243 -8.80 -5.59 7.89
N LEU A 244 -10.03 -5.22 7.55
CA LEU A 244 -11.03 -6.19 7.10
C LEU A 244 -10.64 -6.78 5.73
N THR A 245 -10.28 -5.92 4.77
CA THR A 245 -10.02 -6.36 3.38
C THR A 245 -8.80 -7.27 3.22
N THR A 246 -7.79 -7.19 4.10
CA THR A 246 -6.66 -8.13 4.07
C THR A 246 -7.10 -9.57 4.35
N THR A 247 -8.14 -9.76 5.16
CA THR A 247 -8.73 -11.09 5.44
C THR A 247 -9.79 -11.50 4.42
N LEU A 248 -10.53 -10.53 3.86
CA LEU A 248 -11.52 -10.82 2.83
C LEU A 248 -10.89 -11.22 1.50
N PHE A 249 -9.72 -10.67 1.16
CA PHE A 249 -9.08 -10.91 -0.12
C PHE A 249 -8.78 -12.40 -0.38
N PRO A 250 -8.07 -13.14 0.50
CA PRO A 250 -7.89 -14.59 0.35
C PRO A 250 -9.21 -15.35 0.29
N ARG A 251 -10.18 -14.99 1.13
CA ARG A 251 -11.49 -15.65 1.18
C ARG A 251 -12.28 -15.47 -0.10
N PHE A 252 -12.27 -14.28 -0.69
CA PHE A 252 -12.87 -14.04 -1.99
C PHE A 252 -12.16 -14.83 -3.08
N ALA A 253 -10.83 -14.86 -3.08
CA ALA A 253 -10.06 -15.61 -4.08
C ALA A 253 -10.34 -17.12 -4.02
N ALA A 254 -10.60 -17.65 -2.82
CA ALA A 254 -10.99 -19.04 -2.61
C ALA A 254 -12.45 -19.34 -3.00
N THR A 255 -13.39 -18.46 -2.67
CA THR A 255 -14.83 -18.73 -2.83
C THR A 255 -15.41 -18.32 -4.19
N LEU A 256 -14.82 -17.35 -4.89
CA LEU A 256 -15.37 -16.80 -6.14
C LEU A 256 -15.44 -17.79 -7.30
N GLU A 257 -14.63 -18.85 -7.28
CA GLU A 257 -14.62 -19.88 -8.32
C GLU A 257 -15.42 -21.12 -7.92
N ASN A 258 -15.38 -21.50 -6.63
CA ASN A 258 -15.93 -22.76 -6.15
C ASN A 258 -17.32 -22.63 -5.48
N ASP A 259 -17.62 -21.48 -4.88
CA ASP A 259 -18.90 -21.22 -4.18
C ASP A 259 -19.27 -19.72 -4.27
N ARG A 260 -19.68 -19.31 -5.47
CA ARG A 260 -20.11 -17.93 -5.76
C ARG A 260 -21.26 -17.43 -4.89
N PRO A 261 -22.30 -18.22 -4.59
CA PRO A 261 -23.34 -17.80 -3.66
C PRO A 261 -22.79 -17.43 -2.27
N SER A 262 -21.87 -18.24 -1.73
CA SER A 262 -21.18 -17.92 -0.48
C SER A 262 -20.30 -16.68 -0.60
N ALA A 263 -19.53 -16.54 -1.68
CA ALA A 263 -18.73 -15.34 -1.96
C ALA A 263 -19.61 -14.07 -1.97
N ARG A 264 -20.80 -14.14 -2.57
CA ARG A 264 -21.79 -13.06 -2.60
C ARG A 264 -22.34 -12.75 -1.20
N LYS A 265 -22.63 -13.78 -0.40
CA LYS A 265 -23.09 -13.60 0.99
C LYS A 265 -22.03 -12.92 1.85
N ILE A 266 -20.77 -13.36 1.74
CA ILE A 266 -19.61 -12.75 2.40
C ILE A 266 -19.50 -11.28 1.95
N TYR A 267 -19.52 -11.03 0.65
CA TYR A 267 -19.46 -9.67 0.09
C TYR A 267 -20.54 -8.75 0.68
N VAL A 268 -21.81 -9.15 0.62
CA VAL A 268 -22.93 -8.32 1.10
C VAL A 268 -22.83 -8.06 2.61
N SER A 269 -22.48 -9.08 3.40
CA SER A 269 -22.31 -8.94 4.85
C SER A 269 -21.17 -7.99 5.19
N SER A 270 -19.99 -8.20 4.59
CA SER A 270 -18.81 -7.37 4.80
C SER A 270 -19.00 -5.93 4.31
N PHE A 271 -19.68 -5.73 3.18
CA PHE A 271 -20.02 -4.41 2.67
C PHE A 271 -20.94 -3.66 3.63
N LYS A 272 -22.03 -4.29 4.08
CA LYS A 272 -22.98 -3.68 5.04
C LYS A 272 -22.30 -3.36 6.37
N LEU A 273 -21.49 -4.27 6.90
CA LEU A 273 -20.75 -4.05 8.13
C LEU A 273 -19.77 -2.88 7.99
N THR A 274 -19.00 -2.84 6.89
CA THR A 274 -18.05 -1.75 6.61
C THR A 274 -18.76 -0.42 6.50
N ALA A 275 -19.85 -0.35 5.73
CA ALA A 275 -20.64 0.86 5.56
C ALA A 275 -21.27 1.32 6.89
N ALA A 276 -21.80 0.41 7.70
CA ALA A 276 -22.39 0.76 9.00
C ALA A 276 -21.34 1.32 9.98
N VAL A 277 -20.20 0.65 10.11
CA VAL A 277 -19.11 1.07 11.00
C VAL A 277 -18.51 2.39 10.54
N LEU A 278 -18.16 2.51 9.25
CA LEU A 278 -17.62 3.76 8.71
C LEU A 278 -18.63 4.90 8.75
N GLY A 279 -19.90 4.62 8.48
CA GLY A 279 -20.98 5.59 8.57
C GLY A 279 -21.08 6.17 9.98
N ALA A 280 -21.08 5.32 11.01
CA ALA A 280 -21.11 5.75 12.40
C ALA A 280 -19.87 6.58 12.78
N VAL A 281 -18.66 6.11 12.42
CA VAL A 281 -17.40 6.80 12.74
C VAL A 281 -17.29 8.15 12.01
N CYS A 282 -17.63 8.20 10.71
CA CYS A 282 -17.56 9.43 9.94
C CYS A 282 -18.63 10.44 10.40
N LEU A 283 -19.84 9.97 10.72
CA LEU A 283 -20.91 10.82 11.25
C LEU A 283 -20.52 11.42 12.61
N ALA A 284 -19.96 10.61 13.53
CA ALA A 284 -19.41 11.12 14.78
C ALA A 284 -18.29 12.14 14.53
N GLY A 285 -17.41 11.85 13.57
CA GLY A 285 -16.36 12.78 13.13
C GLY A 285 -16.92 14.12 12.64
N ILE A 286 -18.05 14.14 11.93
CA ILE A 286 -18.68 15.37 11.42
C ILE A 286 -19.11 16.26 12.60
N PHE A 287 -19.77 15.69 13.60
CA PHE A 287 -20.20 16.45 14.78
C PHE A 287 -19.02 16.93 15.64
N LEU A 288 -17.94 16.15 15.71
CA LEU A 288 -16.78 16.44 16.54
C LEU A 288 -15.72 17.31 15.85
N ALA A 289 -15.74 17.43 14.51
CA ALA A 289 -14.66 18.05 13.74
C ALA A 289 -14.31 19.48 14.20
N LYS A 290 -15.31 20.36 14.33
CA LYS A 290 -15.09 21.75 14.73
C LYS A 290 -14.49 21.84 16.13
N ILE A 291 -15.10 21.16 17.10
CA ILE A 291 -14.66 21.15 18.50
C ILE A 291 -13.25 20.55 18.60
N GLY A 292 -12.98 19.46 17.89
CA GLY A 292 -11.67 18.83 17.84
C GLY A 292 -10.59 19.77 17.32
N LEU A 293 -10.88 20.54 16.25
CA LEU A 293 -9.93 21.52 15.72
C LEU A 293 -9.71 22.71 16.66
N ILE A 294 -10.76 23.19 17.34
CA ILE A 294 -10.65 24.26 18.34
C ILE A 294 -9.73 23.82 19.49
N ILE A 295 -9.97 22.63 20.04
CA ILE A 295 -9.20 22.10 21.18
C ILE A 295 -7.75 21.83 20.78
N TRP A 296 -7.53 21.33 19.56
CA TRP A 296 -6.21 20.87 19.15
C TRP A 296 -5.30 21.98 18.64
N VAL A 297 -5.82 22.86 17.78
CA VAL A 297 -5.01 23.88 17.08
C VAL A 297 -5.43 25.29 17.46
N GLY A 298 -6.73 25.54 17.55
CA GLY A 298 -7.29 26.83 17.93
C GLY A 298 -8.38 27.33 16.98
N ASN A 299 -8.99 28.45 17.37
CA ASN A 299 -10.18 28.97 16.71
C ASN A 299 -9.94 29.34 15.24
N GLU A 300 -8.88 30.08 14.92
CA GLU A 300 -8.61 30.51 13.53
C GLU A 300 -8.45 29.32 12.57
N PHE A 301 -7.81 28.25 13.05
CA PHE A 301 -7.65 27.03 12.27
C PHE A 301 -8.98 26.31 12.06
N SER A 302 -9.80 26.25 13.10
CA SER A 302 -11.12 25.62 13.02
C SER A 302 -12.02 26.30 11.99
N GLU A 303 -11.97 27.63 11.88
CA GLU A 303 -12.81 28.39 10.94
C GLU A 303 -12.47 28.06 9.48
N LYS A 304 -11.19 27.92 9.16
CA LYS A 304 -10.72 27.61 7.80
C LYS A 304 -10.85 26.13 7.43
N SER A 305 -10.75 25.24 8.41
CA SER A 305 -10.58 23.79 8.14
C SER A 305 -11.80 22.93 8.47
N THR A 306 -12.81 23.46 9.18
CA THR A 306 -14.00 22.66 9.56
C THR A 306 -14.77 22.15 8.33
N LEU A 307 -14.97 23.00 7.32
CA LEU A 307 -15.68 22.59 6.11
C LEU A 307 -14.90 21.51 5.33
N VAL A 308 -13.57 21.68 5.24
CA VAL A 308 -12.67 20.66 4.68
C VAL A 308 -12.85 19.33 5.42
N CYS A 309 -12.85 19.32 6.76
CA CYS A 309 -13.09 18.10 7.54
C CYS A 309 -14.39 17.40 7.16
N TRP A 310 -15.49 18.14 7.09
CA TRP A 310 -16.80 17.57 6.77
C TRP A 310 -16.83 16.93 5.38
N ILE A 311 -16.28 17.61 4.37
CA ILE A 311 -16.21 17.08 3.00
C ILE A 311 -15.32 15.83 2.95
N LEU A 312 -14.16 15.86 3.60
CA LEU A 312 -13.24 14.72 3.64
C LEU A 312 -13.84 13.51 4.37
N LEU A 313 -14.61 13.71 5.44
CA LEU A 313 -15.30 12.61 6.15
C LEU A 313 -16.33 11.91 5.27
N VAL A 314 -17.08 12.68 4.44
CA VAL A 314 -17.98 12.09 3.43
C VAL A 314 -17.19 11.29 2.40
N GLY A 315 -16.07 11.83 1.91
CA GLY A 315 -15.22 11.11 0.97
C GLY A 315 -14.59 9.85 1.57
N VAL A 316 -14.12 9.89 2.82
CA VAL A 316 -13.57 8.72 3.54
C VAL A 316 -14.61 7.63 3.72
N PHE A 317 -15.88 7.97 3.97
CA PHE A 317 -16.96 6.98 4.00
C PHE A 317 -17.06 6.22 2.66
N PHE A 318 -17.12 6.93 1.53
CA PHE A 318 -17.18 6.29 0.21
C PHE A 318 -15.92 5.51 -0.11
N ASN A 319 -14.74 6.09 0.12
CA ASN A 319 -13.46 5.46 -0.16
C ASN A 319 -13.26 4.19 0.67
N GLY A 320 -13.54 4.26 1.98
CA GLY A 320 -13.40 3.11 2.87
C GLY A 320 -14.39 2.00 2.55
N THR A 321 -15.62 2.35 2.15
CA THR A 321 -16.62 1.35 1.73
C THR A 321 -16.24 0.73 0.37
N ALA A 322 -15.63 1.48 -0.54
CA ALA A 322 -15.14 1.01 -1.83
C ALA A 322 -14.00 -0.02 -1.73
N LEU A 323 -13.30 -0.09 -0.59
CA LEU A 323 -12.24 -1.10 -0.38
C LEU A 323 -12.77 -2.54 -0.47
N VAL A 324 -14.04 -2.79 -0.11
CA VAL A 324 -14.65 -4.13 -0.19
C VAL A 324 -14.84 -4.59 -1.65
N PRO A 325 -15.55 -3.85 -2.54
CA PRO A 325 -15.65 -4.22 -3.95
C PRO A 325 -14.30 -4.20 -4.66
N TYR A 326 -13.39 -3.28 -4.30
CA TYR A 326 -12.01 -3.29 -4.80
C TYR A 326 -11.30 -4.62 -4.50
N SER A 327 -11.39 -5.10 -3.25
CA SER A 327 -10.82 -6.38 -2.82
C SER A 327 -11.41 -7.56 -3.60
N LEU A 328 -12.74 -7.60 -3.77
CA LEU A 328 -13.43 -8.65 -4.53
C LEU A 328 -12.99 -8.69 -6.00
N ILE A 329 -12.94 -7.53 -6.68
CA ILE A 329 -12.55 -7.44 -8.10
C ILE A 329 -11.12 -7.97 -8.28
N GLN A 330 -10.20 -7.60 -7.39
CA GLN A 330 -8.83 -8.08 -7.47
C GLN A 330 -8.71 -9.57 -7.13
N ALA A 331 -9.45 -10.04 -6.11
CA ALA A 331 -9.49 -11.44 -5.74
C ALA A 331 -10.03 -12.33 -6.88
N SER A 332 -10.92 -11.79 -7.73
CA SER A 332 -11.41 -12.46 -8.95
C SER A 332 -10.37 -12.58 -10.08
N GLY A 333 -9.12 -12.17 -9.86
CA GLY A 333 -8.07 -12.13 -10.88
C GLY A 333 -8.16 -10.93 -11.82
N ASN A 334 -9.17 -10.06 -11.68
CA ASN A 334 -9.42 -8.95 -12.60
C ASN A 334 -8.75 -7.62 -12.19
N ALA A 335 -7.49 -7.65 -11.77
CA ALA A 335 -6.70 -6.45 -11.41
C ALA A 335 -6.69 -5.38 -12.52
N LYS A 336 -6.76 -5.81 -13.78
CA LYS A 336 -6.88 -4.94 -14.96
C LYS A 336 -8.05 -3.97 -14.90
N ILE A 337 -9.19 -4.36 -14.31
CA ILE A 337 -10.35 -3.48 -14.18
C ILE A 337 -9.99 -2.31 -13.27
N THR A 338 -9.48 -2.60 -12.06
CA THR A 338 -9.10 -1.57 -11.09
C THR A 338 -8.02 -0.62 -11.63
N ALA A 339 -7.04 -1.16 -12.36
CA ALA A 339 -5.97 -0.34 -12.94
C ALA A 339 -6.51 0.64 -14.00
N LYS A 340 -7.42 0.18 -14.87
CA LYS A 340 -8.06 1.05 -15.87
C LYS A 340 -8.93 2.12 -15.24
N LEU A 341 -9.64 1.79 -14.15
CA LEU A 341 -10.43 2.75 -13.39
C LEU A 341 -9.53 3.84 -12.82
N HIS A 342 -8.46 3.47 -12.11
CA HIS A 342 -7.53 4.45 -11.55
C HIS A 342 -6.84 5.33 -12.61
N ILE A 343 -6.46 4.79 -13.78
CA ILE A 343 -5.94 5.61 -14.89
C ILE A 343 -7.00 6.63 -15.34
N THR A 344 -8.24 6.17 -15.55
CA THR A 344 -9.34 7.03 -16.00
C THR A 344 -9.64 8.10 -14.97
N GLU A 345 -9.70 7.73 -13.69
CA GLU A 345 -9.88 8.65 -12.58
C GLU A 345 -8.77 9.67 -12.50
N LEU A 346 -7.50 9.29 -12.67
CA LEU A 346 -6.38 10.23 -12.64
C LEU A 346 -6.54 11.32 -13.72
N ILE A 347 -6.89 10.92 -14.95
CA ILE A 347 -7.08 11.83 -16.09
C ILE A 347 -8.23 12.80 -15.82
N LEU A 348 -9.31 12.34 -15.19
CA LEU A 348 -10.47 13.18 -14.87
C LEU A 348 -10.23 14.04 -13.62
N TYR A 349 -9.51 13.50 -12.64
CA TYR A 349 -9.29 14.11 -11.33
C TYR A 349 -8.37 15.32 -11.41
N LEU A 350 -7.27 15.26 -12.17
CA LEU A 350 -6.30 16.36 -12.20
C LEU A 350 -6.89 17.68 -12.73
N PRO A 351 -7.59 17.72 -13.88
CA PRO A 351 -8.24 18.95 -14.35
C PRO A 351 -9.34 19.43 -13.39
N LEU A 352 -10.14 18.51 -12.86
CA LEU A 352 -11.20 18.82 -11.91
C LEU A 352 -10.64 19.44 -10.63
N LEU A 353 -9.54 18.90 -10.11
CA LEU A 353 -8.83 19.38 -8.93
C LEU A 353 -8.32 20.81 -9.13
N ILE A 354 -7.62 21.05 -10.24
CA ILE A 354 -7.06 22.38 -10.54
C ILE A 354 -8.19 23.40 -10.64
N TRP A 355 -9.24 23.09 -11.41
CA TRP A 355 -10.39 23.97 -11.55
C TRP A 355 -11.07 24.26 -10.20
N MET A 356 -11.35 23.23 -9.41
CA MET A 356 -12.00 23.39 -8.10
C MET A 356 -11.15 24.19 -7.11
N ILE A 357 -9.81 24.06 -7.14
CA ILE A 357 -8.91 24.87 -6.29
C ILE A 357 -9.00 26.34 -6.66
N HIS A 358 -9.06 26.69 -7.95
CA HIS A 358 -9.22 28.08 -8.38
C HIS A 358 -10.55 28.69 -7.91
N GLU A 359 -11.65 27.94 -8.02
CA GLU A 359 -12.99 28.46 -7.69
C GLU A 359 -13.29 28.43 -6.18
N PHE A 360 -12.87 27.37 -5.48
CA PHE A 360 -13.29 27.09 -4.10
C PHE A 360 -12.12 26.91 -3.13
N SER A 361 -10.90 27.27 -3.53
CA SER A 361 -9.70 27.16 -2.69
C SER A 361 -9.51 25.75 -2.11
N ILE A 362 -9.08 25.62 -0.85
CA ILE A 362 -8.86 24.32 -0.18
C ILE A 362 -10.15 23.47 -0.04
N ASN A 363 -11.32 24.11 0.00
CA ASN A 363 -12.60 23.38 -0.01
C ASN A 363 -12.80 22.70 -1.37
N GLY A 364 -12.40 23.36 -2.46
CA GLY A 364 -12.40 22.80 -3.80
C GLY A 364 -11.54 21.55 -3.93
N ALA A 365 -10.34 21.55 -3.32
CA ALA A 365 -9.50 20.35 -3.28
C ALA A 365 -10.22 19.17 -2.58
N ALA A 366 -10.85 19.43 -1.43
CA ALA A 366 -11.61 18.43 -0.70
C ALA A 366 -12.82 17.91 -1.51
N ILE A 367 -13.54 18.79 -2.20
CA ILE A 367 -14.68 18.44 -3.06
C ILE A 367 -14.20 17.58 -4.23
N ALA A 368 -13.15 17.99 -4.94
CA ALA A 368 -12.59 17.22 -6.06
C ALA A 368 -12.17 15.82 -5.62
N TRP A 369 -11.51 15.69 -4.47
CA TRP A 369 -11.15 14.40 -3.90
C TRP A 369 -12.38 13.56 -3.54
N CYS A 370 -13.39 14.16 -2.89
CA CYS A 370 -14.64 13.50 -2.52
C CYS A 370 -15.42 13.00 -3.75
N LEU A 371 -15.49 13.79 -4.82
CA LEU A 371 -16.15 13.40 -6.07
C LEU A 371 -15.42 12.23 -6.74
N ARG A 372 -14.08 12.25 -6.74
CA ARG A 372 -13.27 11.14 -7.27
C ARG A 372 -13.52 9.84 -6.52
N VAL A 373 -13.44 9.84 -5.18
CA VAL A 373 -13.69 8.61 -4.38
C VAL A 373 -15.13 8.12 -4.50
N PHE A 374 -16.09 9.02 -4.69
CA PHE A 374 -17.48 8.65 -4.93
C PHE A 374 -17.66 8.00 -6.31
N LEU A 375 -17.01 8.53 -7.34
CA LEU A 375 -17.00 7.92 -8.68
C LEU A 375 -16.38 6.52 -8.63
N ASP A 376 -15.22 6.37 -7.99
CA ASP A 376 -14.53 5.08 -7.80
C ASP A 376 -15.45 4.08 -7.08
N PHE A 377 -16.08 4.49 -5.98
CA PHE A 377 -17.08 3.68 -5.26
C PHE A 377 -18.20 3.18 -6.18
N CYS A 378 -18.79 4.05 -7.00
CA CYS A 378 -19.85 3.69 -7.95
C CYS A 378 -19.35 2.69 -9.01
N LEU A 379 -18.18 2.96 -9.61
CA LEU A 379 -17.61 2.12 -10.67
C LEU A 379 -17.21 0.74 -10.14
N LEU A 380 -16.56 0.66 -8.97
CA LEU A 380 -16.19 -0.61 -8.35
C LEU A 380 -17.42 -1.46 -7.97
N ASN A 381 -18.49 -0.84 -7.46
CA ASN A 381 -19.74 -1.57 -7.20
C ASN A 381 -20.38 -2.06 -8.51
N TYR A 382 -20.38 -1.24 -9.57
CA TYR A 382 -20.88 -1.66 -10.88
C TYR A 382 -20.14 -2.89 -11.43
N PHE A 383 -18.80 -2.89 -11.39
CA PHE A 383 -18.01 -4.03 -11.86
C PHE A 383 -18.17 -5.26 -10.96
N THR A 384 -18.32 -5.06 -9.66
CA THR A 384 -18.65 -6.13 -8.71
C THR A 384 -19.99 -6.81 -9.05
N LEU A 385 -21.04 -6.02 -9.32
CA LEU A 385 -22.32 -6.55 -9.77
C LEU A 385 -22.20 -7.31 -11.09
N LYS A 386 -21.34 -6.84 -12.01
CA LYS A 386 -21.08 -7.52 -13.28
C LYS A 386 -20.40 -8.89 -13.09
N ILE A 387 -19.48 -9.00 -12.12
CA ILE A 387 -18.85 -10.28 -11.75
C ILE A 387 -19.91 -11.29 -11.29
N PHE A 388 -20.85 -10.87 -10.44
CA PHE A 388 -21.95 -11.73 -10.00
C PHE A 388 -23.04 -11.95 -11.08
N ARG A 389 -23.22 -11.04 -12.05
CA ARG A 389 -24.26 -11.15 -13.11
C ARG A 389 -23.89 -12.07 -14.28
N LYS A 390 -22.61 -12.33 -14.55
CA LYS A 390 -22.18 -13.24 -15.63
C LYS A 390 -22.79 -14.66 -15.54
N GLU A 391 -23.47 -14.96 -14.45
CA GLU A 391 -24.16 -16.22 -14.13
C GLU A 391 -25.53 -16.41 -14.82
N LYS A 392 -26.24 -15.36 -15.21
CA LYS A 392 -27.60 -15.52 -15.78
C LYS A 392 -27.66 -15.95 -17.26
N GLY A 393 -26.51 -16.09 -17.94
CA GLY A 393 -26.45 -16.39 -19.38
C GLY A 393 -25.76 -17.71 -19.74
N GLN A 394 -25.51 -18.60 -18.77
CA GLN A 394 -24.90 -19.92 -18.98
C GLN A 394 -25.67 -21.07 -18.29
N LEU A 395 -26.92 -20.80 -17.90
CA LEU A 395 -27.96 -21.79 -17.63
C LEU A 395 -28.99 -21.66 -18.76
#